data_AF-A0A7C6LRS0-F1
#
_entry.id   AF-A0A7C6LRS0-F1
#
_cell.length_a   1.000
_cell.length_b   1.000
_cell.length_c   1.000
_cell.angle_alpha   90.00
_cell.angle_beta   90.00
_cell.angle_gamma   90.00
#
_symmetry.space_group_name_H-M   'P 1'
#
loop_
_entity.id
_entity.type
_entity.pdbx_description
1 polymer ?
#
loop_
_entity_poly.entity_id
_entity_poly.type
_entity_poly.pdbx_seq_one_letter_code
_entity_poly.pdbx_strand_id
1 'polypeptide(L)'
;MSRIKCSSEQGVIVSSVSREILRKAGAVDGDLETLPSEMRMVEGVKVAFLLRETAAPGEVRVNIRSNDCFDSAAFALRYNGGGHVRAAGMTLYDTSLEAAEELILSEAAKTLEQCPDKVSGEKSDN
;
A
#
# COMPACT_ATOMS: atom_id res chain seq x y z
N MET A 1 -0.54 13.13 -11.43
CA MET A 1 0.28 12.03 -11.96
C MET A 1 0.17 10.90 -10.95
N SER A 2 -0.28 9.70 -11.34
CA SER A 2 -0.29 8.55 -10.42
C SER A 2 1.16 8.15 -10.17
N ARG A 3 1.58 8.10 -8.91
CA ARG A 3 2.92 7.64 -8.53
C ARG A 3 2.76 6.21 -8.02
N ILE A 4 3.26 5.26 -8.80
CA ILE A 4 3.45 3.90 -8.34
C ILE A 4 4.91 3.85 -7.90
N LYS A 5 5.12 3.73 -6.59
CA LYS A 5 6.45 3.57 -6.02
C LYS A 5 6.62 2.09 -5.68
N CYS A 6 7.41 1.42 -6.51
CA CYS A 6 7.70 0.01 -6.35
C CYS A 6 9.07 -0.12 -5.67
N SER A 7 9.12 -0.82 -4.54
CA SER A 7 10.39 -1.27 -3.96
C SER A 7 10.53 -2.76 -4.29
N SER A 8 11.12 -3.04 -5.46
CA SER A 8 11.38 -4.38 -5.97
C SER A 8 12.26 -5.20 -5.02
N GLU A 9 13.17 -4.57 -4.26
CA GLU A 9 14.08 -5.27 -3.34
C GLU A 9 13.40 -5.93 -2.14
N GLN A 10 12.16 -5.55 -1.80
CA GLN A 10 11.45 -6.05 -0.62
C GLN A 10 10.10 -6.68 -0.97
N GLY A 11 9.71 -6.72 -2.24
CA GLY A 11 8.40 -7.20 -2.66
C GLY A 11 7.25 -6.32 -2.14
N VAL A 12 7.50 -5.02 -1.98
CA VAL A 12 6.51 -4.04 -1.53
C VAL A 12 6.11 -3.14 -2.68
N ILE A 13 4.81 -3.08 -2.97
CA ILE A 13 4.25 -2.11 -3.91
C ILE A 13 3.43 -1.10 -3.14
N VAL A 14 3.72 0.18 -3.34
CA VAL A 14 2.92 1.29 -2.81
C VAL A 14 2.41 2.11 -3.99
N SER A 15 1.09 2.27 -4.08
CA SER A 15 0.46 3.11 -5.09
C SER A 15 -0.36 4.19 -4.40
N SER A 16 -0.23 5.42 -4.86
CA SER A 16 -0.95 6.57 -4.33
C SER A 16 -1.81 7.23 -5.41
N VAL A 17 -3.11 7.36 -5.11
CA VAL A 17 -4.11 7.89 -6.03
C VAL A 17 -4.76 9.13 -5.43
N SER A 18 -4.45 10.29 -6.00
CA SER A 18 -5.11 11.53 -5.62
C SER A 18 -6.53 11.61 -6.16
N ARG A 19 -7.38 12.38 -5.48
CA ARG A 19 -8.79 12.55 -5.89
C ARG A 19 -8.91 13.17 -7.29
N GLU A 20 -7.97 14.04 -7.64
CA GLU A 20 -7.91 14.62 -8.98
C GLU A 20 -7.67 13.57 -10.07
N ILE A 21 -6.85 12.55 -9.79
CA ILE A 21 -6.60 11.44 -10.71
C ILE A 21 -7.86 10.61 -10.88
N LEU A 22 -8.54 10.28 -9.78
CA LEU A 22 -9.80 9.54 -9.83
C LEU A 22 -10.82 10.24 -10.73
N ARG A 23 -10.97 11.56 -10.54
CA ARG A 23 -11.85 12.41 -11.34
C ARG A 23 -11.43 12.49 -12.81
N LYS A 24 -10.12 12.58 -13.09
CA LYS A 24 -9.58 12.60 -14.46
C LYS A 24 -9.73 11.26 -15.17
N ALA A 25 -9.59 10.15 -14.45
CA ALA A 25 -9.74 8.80 -14.98
C ALA A 25 -11.21 8.38 -15.13
N GLY A 26 -12.15 9.11 -14.52
CA GLY A 26 -13.56 8.71 -14.47
C GLY A 26 -13.79 7.40 -13.70
N ALA A 27 -12.81 6.99 -12.88
CA ALA A 27 -12.87 5.76 -12.10
C ALA A 27 -13.69 5.97 -10.83
N VAL A 28 -14.42 4.93 -10.40
CA VAL A 28 -15.13 4.94 -9.12
C VAL A 28 -14.30 4.26 -8.05
N ASP A 29 -14.60 4.54 -6.78
CA ASP A 29 -13.91 3.94 -5.64
C ASP A 29 -13.82 2.39 -5.71
N GLY A 30 -14.83 1.74 -6.29
CA GLY A 30 -14.88 0.29 -6.44
C GLY A 30 -13.86 -0.29 -7.44
N ASP A 31 -13.49 0.46 -8.49
CA ASP A 31 -12.46 0.03 -9.44
C ASP A 31 -11.06 -0.01 -8.80
N LEU A 32 -10.87 0.77 -7.74
CA LEU A 32 -9.62 0.77 -6.98
C LEU A 32 -9.52 -0.42 -6.03
N GLU A 33 -10.60 -1.14 -5.73
CA GLU A 33 -10.54 -2.28 -4.80
C GLU A 33 -9.92 -3.53 -5.43
N THR A 34 -9.98 -3.65 -6.76
CA THR A 34 -9.38 -4.75 -7.53
C THR A 34 -7.90 -4.51 -7.83
N LEU A 35 -7.47 -3.26 -7.96
CA LEU A 35 -6.07 -2.86 -8.22
C LEU A 35 -5.00 -3.50 -7.31
N PRO A 36 -5.17 -3.55 -5.98
CA PRO A 36 -4.19 -4.20 -5.10
C PRO A 36 -4.14 -5.71 -5.30
N SER A 37 -5.21 -6.32 -5.81
CA SER A 37 -5.22 -7.75 -6.16
C SER A 37 -4.40 -8.01 -7.42
N GLU A 38 -4.49 -7.12 -8.41
CA GLU A 38 -3.64 -7.16 -9.61
C GLU A 38 -2.17 -6.92 -9.26
N MET A 39 -1.88 -5.94 -8.39
CA MET A 39 -0.52 -5.65 -7.91
C MET A 39 0.09 -6.85 -7.16
N ARG A 40 -0.73 -7.65 -6.46
CA ARG A 40 -0.29 -8.87 -5.80
C ARG A 40 0.03 -10.01 -6.78
N MET A 41 -0.50 -10.01 -8.00
CA MET A 41 -0.19 -11.05 -9.00
C MET A 41 1.23 -10.91 -9.59
N VAL A 42 1.90 -9.79 -9.33
CA VAL A 42 3.29 -9.58 -9.75
C VAL A 42 4.20 -10.53 -8.96
N GLU A 43 5.01 -11.33 -9.66
CA GLU A 43 5.98 -12.24 -9.04
C GLU A 43 6.95 -11.49 -8.12
N GLY A 44 7.12 -12.00 -6.90
CA GLY A 44 7.98 -11.39 -5.87
C GLY A 44 7.27 -10.39 -4.96
N VAL A 45 6.02 -10.01 -5.23
CA VAL A 45 5.26 -9.11 -4.34
C VAL A 45 4.72 -9.86 -3.11
N LYS A 46 5.15 -9.41 -1.94
CA LYS A 46 4.68 -9.89 -0.63
C LYS A 46 3.50 -9.07 -0.12
N VAL A 47 3.50 -7.76 -0.40
CA VAL A 47 2.44 -6.84 0.05
C VAL A 47 2.24 -5.67 -0.91
N ALA A 48 0.99 -5.32 -1.13
CA ALA A 48 0.55 -4.19 -1.91
C ALA A 48 -0.26 -3.21 -1.04
N PHE A 49 0.09 -1.93 -1.13
CA PHE A 49 -0.58 -0.82 -0.47
C PHE A 49 -1.17 0.11 -1.52
N LEU A 50 -2.44 0.45 -1.37
CA LEU A 50 -3.11 1.44 -2.20
C LEU A 50 -3.64 2.56 -1.31
N LEU A 51 -3.00 3.73 -1.43
CA LEU A 51 -3.38 4.96 -0.76
C LEU A 51 -4.28 5.77 -1.69
N ARG A 52 -5.36 6.32 -1.13
CA ARG A 52 -6.27 7.20 -1.86
C ARG A 52 -6.74 8.34 -1.00
N GLU A 53 -6.83 9.52 -1.58
CA GLU A 53 -7.49 10.65 -0.92
C GLU A 53 -9.01 10.44 -0.94
N THR A 54 -9.67 10.79 0.16
CA THR A 54 -11.13 10.76 0.24
C THR A 54 -11.71 12.13 -0.10
N ALA A 55 -13.03 12.28 0.07
CA ALA A 55 -13.69 13.57 -0.13
C ALA A 55 -13.30 14.62 0.93
N ALA A 56 -12.83 14.17 2.10
CA ALA A 56 -12.39 15.03 3.18
C ALA A 56 -10.89 15.39 3.00
N PRO A 57 -10.53 16.68 3.07
CA PRO A 57 -9.13 17.09 3.02
C PRO A 57 -8.37 16.53 4.23
N GLY A 58 -7.17 15.99 4.00
CA GLY A 58 -6.35 15.37 5.04
C GLY A 58 -6.76 13.95 5.42
N GLU A 59 -7.77 13.35 4.77
CA GLU A 59 -8.15 11.96 4.99
C GLU A 59 -7.69 11.07 3.84
N VAL A 60 -6.77 10.16 4.15
CA VAL A 60 -6.21 9.19 3.21
C VAL A 60 -6.61 7.79 3.61
N ARG A 61 -7.35 7.11 2.75
CA ARG A 61 -7.67 5.69 2.91
C ARG A 61 -6.55 4.84 2.36
N VAL A 62 -6.13 3.85 3.13
CA VAL A 62 -5.10 2.89 2.75
C VAL A 62 -5.72 1.51 2.74
N ASN A 63 -5.66 0.86 1.58
CA ASN A 63 -6.04 -0.52 1.40
C ASN A 63 -4.78 -1.37 1.32
N ILE A 64 -4.73 -2.42 2.11
CA ILE A 64 -3.58 -3.30 2.23
C ILE A 64 -3.99 -4.68 1.77
N ARG A 65 -3.25 -5.23 0.82
CA ARG A 65 -3.36 -6.63 0.42
C ARG A 65 -2.00 -7.28 0.54
N SER A 66 -1.89 -8.23 1.45
CA SER A 66 -0.68 -9.00 1.65
C SER A 66 -0.86 -10.47 1.29
N ASN A 67 0.27 -11.13 1.08
CA ASN A 67 0.35 -12.58 1.04
C ASN A 67 0.59 -13.15 2.46
N ASP A 68 0.74 -14.47 2.59
CA ASP A 68 0.82 -15.16 3.89
C ASP A 68 1.98 -14.71 4.81
N CYS A 69 3.04 -14.11 4.28
CA CYS A 69 4.17 -13.64 5.08
C CYS A 69 3.98 -12.24 5.71
N PHE A 70 2.84 -11.57 5.54
CA PHE A 70 2.64 -10.25 6.15
C PHE A 70 1.23 -10.11 6.72
N ASP A 71 1.14 -9.75 8.00
CA ASP A 71 -0.14 -9.54 8.68
C ASP A 71 -0.65 -8.11 8.45
N SER A 72 -1.53 -7.97 7.46
CA SER A 72 -2.19 -6.70 7.14
C SER A 72 -3.08 -6.22 8.28
N ALA A 73 -3.71 -7.12 9.05
CA ALA A 73 -4.60 -6.73 10.14
C ALA A 73 -3.81 -6.13 11.29
N ALA A 74 -2.71 -6.78 11.69
CA ALA A 74 -1.80 -6.25 12.71
C ALA A 74 -1.24 -4.88 12.33
N PHE A 75 -0.88 -4.69 11.05
CA PHE A 75 -0.42 -3.41 10.55
C PHE A 75 -1.52 -2.33 10.61
N ALA A 76 -2.72 -2.63 10.11
CA ALA A 76 -3.84 -1.69 10.11
C ALA A 76 -4.30 -1.31 11.53
N LEU A 77 -4.23 -2.23 12.49
CA LEU A 77 -4.56 -1.97 13.89
C LEU A 77 -3.68 -0.89 14.52
N ARG A 78 -2.41 -0.75 14.11
CA ARG A 78 -1.50 0.30 14.59
C ARG A 78 -1.97 1.71 14.21
N TYR A 79 -2.75 1.82 13.13
CA TYR A 79 -3.27 3.08 12.60
C TYR A 79 -4.78 3.20 12.80
N ASN A 80 -5.31 2.55 13.85
CA ASN A 80 -6.71 2.62 14.20
C ASN A 80 -7.66 2.08 13.10
N GLY A 81 -7.14 1.22 12.22
CA GLY A 81 -7.88 0.51 11.18
C GLY A 81 -8.31 -0.89 11.61
N GLY A 82 -8.58 -1.75 10.63
CA GLY A 82 -8.97 -3.14 10.89
C GLY A 82 -9.13 -3.98 9.62
N GLY A 83 -9.25 -5.29 9.78
CA GLY A 83 -9.46 -6.23 8.68
C GLY A 83 -9.00 -7.65 8.98
N HIS A 84 -8.57 -8.34 7.94
CA HIS A 84 -8.06 -9.71 7.96
C HIS A 84 -6.55 -9.74 7.67
N VAL A 85 -5.89 -10.84 8.05
CA VAL A 85 -4.44 -11.05 7.89
C VAL A 85 -3.96 -10.76 6.45
N ARG A 86 -4.77 -11.09 5.44
CA ARG A 86 -4.44 -10.89 4.01
C ARG A 86 -5.06 -9.64 3.38
N ALA A 87 -6.00 -8.98 4.07
CA ALA A 87 -6.74 -7.85 3.54
C ALA A 87 -7.19 -6.94 4.67
N ALA A 88 -6.59 -5.76 4.78
CA ALA A 88 -6.95 -4.79 5.79
C ALA A 88 -7.12 -3.39 5.21
N GLY A 89 -7.85 -2.56 5.94
CA GLY A 89 -8.10 -1.18 5.59
C GLY A 89 -7.80 -0.30 6.79
N MET A 90 -7.21 0.85 6.53
CA MET A 90 -7.02 1.89 7.53
C MET A 90 -7.22 3.26 6.92
N THR A 91 -7.52 4.23 7.77
CA THR A 91 -7.73 5.61 7.35
C THR A 91 -6.79 6.48 8.16
N LEU A 92 -5.90 7.18 7.46
CA LEU A 92 -5.02 8.17 8.04
C LEU A 92 -5.73 9.52 8.00
N TYR A 93 -5.74 10.20 9.13
CA TYR A 93 -6.31 11.53 9.30
C TYR A 93 -5.18 12.56 9.42
N ASP A 94 -5.47 13.80 9.02
CA ASP A 94 -4.53 14.93 9.07
C ASP A 94 -3.19 14.66 8.36
N THR A 95 -3.20 13.87 7.28
CA THR A 95 -1.98 13.46 6.57
C THR A 95 -2.11 13.67 5.06
N SER A 96 -1.05 14.20 4.45
CA SER A 96 -0.94 14.33 2.99
C SER A 96 -0.61 12.98 2.34
N LEU A 97 -1.06 12.78 1.10
CA LEU A 97 -0.82 11.54 0.36
C LEU A 97 0.68 11.16 0.30
N GLU A 98 1.57 12.13 0.06
CA GLU A 98 3.04 11.92 0.03
C GLU A 98 3.59 11.50 1.41
N ALA A 99 3.17 12.16 2.48
CA ALA A 99 3.63 11.83 3.84
C ALA A 99 3.13 10.44 4.27
N ALA A 100 1.90 10.08 3.90
CA ALA A 100 1.39 8.74 4.11
C ALA A 100 2.21 7.71 3.32
N GLU A 101 2.53 7.97 2.06
CA GLU A 101 3.34 7.06 1.23
C GLU A 101 4.70 6.76 1.87
N GLU A 102 5.44 7.78 2.31
CA GLU A 102 6.75 7.60 2.94
C GLU A 102 6.66 6.83 4.26
N LEU A 103 5.65 7.14 5.08
CA LEU A 103 5.42 6.48 6.36
C LEU A 103 5.08 5.00 6.18
N ILE A 104 4.20 4.67 5.22
CA ILE A 104 3.83 3.29 4.91
C ILE A 104 5.02 2.52 4.37
N LEU A 105 5.80 3.11 3.47
CA LEU A 105 6.98 2.47 2.90
C LEU A 105 8.00 2.12 4.01
N SER A 106 8.27 3.06 4.91
CA SER A 106 9.21 2.84 6.03
C SER A 106 8.72 1.76 6.99
N GLU A 107 7.43 1.75 7.34
CA GLU A 107 6.88 0.81 8.30
C GLU A 107 6.65 -0.58 7.70
N ALA A 108 6.29 -0.66 6.41
CA ALA A 108 6.20 -1.91 5.68
C ALA A 108 7.57 -2.60 5.60
N ALA A 109 8.64 -1.85 5.32
CA ALA A 109 10.01 -2.36 5.31
C ALA A 109 10.38 -3.00 6.66
N LYS A 110 10.19 -2.28 7.77
CA LYS A 110 10.48 -2.78 9.13
C LYS A 110 9.65 -4.01 9.52
N THR A 111 8.41 -4.08 9.05
CA THR A 111 7.52 -5.22 9.33
C THR A 111 7.96 -6.46 8.55
N LEU A 112 8.43 -6.28 7.30
CA LEU A 112 9.01 -7.36 6.52
C LEU A 112 10.35 -7.87 7.08
N GLU A 113 11.17 -7.01 7.67
CA GLU A 113 12.40 -7.44 8.36
C GLU A 113 12.12 -8.40 9.54
N GLN A 114 10.93 -8.32 10.14
CA GLN A 114 10.50 -9.21 11.21
C GLN A 114 9.95 -10.55 10.70
N CYS A 115 9.75 -10.71 9.38
CA CYS A 115 9.34 -11.97 8.77
C CYS A 115 10.56 -12.62 8.07
N PRO A 116 11.13 -13.70 8.63
CA PRO A 116 12.30 -14.33 8.06
C PRO A 116 11.90 -15.16 6.83
N ASP A 117 11.96 -14.56 5.64
CA ASP A 117 11.98 -15.32 4.39
C ASP A 117 13.21 -14.94 3.56
N LYS A 118 14.07 -15.95 3.43
CA LYS A 118 15.36 -15.98 2.73
C LYS A 118 15.28 -15.47 1.29
N VAL A 119 16.21 -14.56 0.98
CA VAL A 119 17.00 -14.38 -0.26
C VAL A 119 16.27 -14.13 -1.58
N SER A 120 16.64 -13.00 -2.20
CA SER A 120 17.06 -12.77 -3.61
C SER A 120 16.42 -11.45 -4.09
N GLY A 121 17.09 -10.44 -4.62
CA GLY A 121 18.46 -10.27 -5.09
C GLY A 121 18.46 -8.99 -5.96
N GLU A 122 19.45 -8.14 -5.71
CA GLU A 122 20.11 -7.17 -6.60
C GLU A 122 19.34 -6.27 -7.61
N LYS A 123 19.53 -4.96 -7.40
CA LYS A 123 20.10 -3.92 -8.30
C LYS A 123 19.30 -3.39 -9.50
N SER A 124 19.19 -2.05 -9.54
CA SER A 124 19.68 -1.08 -10.57
C SER A 124 18.79 0.18 -10.47
N ASP A 125 19.31 1.42 -10.50
CA ASP A 125 19.86 2.07 -11.69
C ASP A 125 21.10 2.94 -11.41
N ASN A 126 22.18 2.56 -12.10
CA ASN A 126 23.26 3.32 -12.75
C ASN A 126 24.03 4.42 -11.99
#